data_AF-A0A6A1VQ99-F1
#
_entry.id   AF-A0A6A1VQ99-F1
#
_cell.length_a   1.000
_cell.length_b   1.000
_cell.length_c   1.000
_cell.angle_alpha   90.00
_cell.angle_beta   90.00
_cell.angle_gamma   90.00
#
_symmetry.space_group_name_H-M   'P 1'
#
loop_
_entity.id
_entity.type
_entity.pdbx_description
1 polymer ?
#
loop_
_entity_poly.entity_id
_entity_poly.type
_entity_poly.pdbx_seq_one_letter_code
_entity_poly.pdbx_strand_id
1 'polypeptide(L)'
;MGLLYGCPVEDVITGLSIQCRGWKSVYFNPSRKPFLGLVPTSLSEALVQHKRWSEGDLQILFSKYSPAWYAYGKISLGLQMGYCA
;
A
#
# COMPACT_ATOMS: atom_id res chain seq x y z
N MET A 1 -13.69 -12.77 2.73
CA MET A 1 -12.73 -11.75 2.28
C MET A 1 -11.43 -11.98 3.02
N GLY A 2 -10.29 -11.96 2.32
CA GLY A 2 -8.96 -12.21 2.87
C GLY A 2 -7.92 -11.40 2.09
N LEU A 3 -6.65 -11.80 2.17
CA LEU A 3 -5.56 -11.19 1.43
C LEU A 3 -5.80 -11.30 -0.09
N LEU A 4 -5.56 -10.23 -0.84
CA LEU A 4 -5.53 -10.28 -2.31
C LEU A 4 -4.15 -10.73 -2.76
N TYR A 5 -4.09 -11.78 -3.57
CA TYR A 5 -2.82 -12.35 -4.05
C TYR A 5 -2.44 -11.83 -5.44
N GLY A 6 -1.17 -12.00 -5.81
CA GLY A 6 -0.68 -11.76 -7.17
C GLY A 6 0.07 -10.43 -7.37
N CYS A 7 0.44 -9.74 -6.30
CA CYS A 7 1.32 -8.57 -6.32
C CYS A 7 2.32 -8.68 -5.16
N PRO A 8 3.61 -8.30 -5.32
CA PRO A 8 4.59 -8.24 -4.22
C PRO A 8 4.24 -7.28 -3.07
N VAL A 9 3.30 -6.38 -3.33
CA VAL A 9 2.76 -5.34 -2.44
C VAL A 9 1.25 -5.62 -2.26
N GLU A 10 0.92 -6.86 -1.91
CA GLU A 10 -0.45 -7.35 -1.69
C GLU A 10 -1.20 -6.58 -0.59
N ASP A 11 -0.47 -6.04 0.37
CA ASP A 11 -0.96 -5.29 1.52
C ASP A 11 -1.60 -3.96 1.07
N VAL A 12 -0.99 -3.26 0.11
CA VAL A 12 -1.53 -2.01 -0.44
C VAL A 12 -2.83 -2.27 -1.21
N ILE A 13 -2.87 -3.27 -2.11
CA ILE A 13 -4.10 -3.58 -2.87
C ILE A 13 -5.23 -4.07 -1.97
N THR A 14 -4.90 -4.85 -0.93
CA THR A 14 -5.88 -5.37 0.02
C THR A 14 -6.46 -4.20 0.82
N GLY A 15 -5.60 -3.30 1.31
CA GLY A 15 -6.02 -2.06 1.98
C GLY A 15 -6.92 -1.19 1.11
N LEU A 16 -6.54 -0.97 -0.15
CA LEU A 16 -7.34 -0.21 -1.11
C LEU A 16 -8.72 -0.84 -1.32
N SER A 17 -8.78 -2.15 -1.52
CA SER A 17 -10.04 -2.90 -1.68
C SER A 17 -10.94 -2.79 -0.45
N ILE A 18 -10.36 -2.84 0.75
CA ILE A 18 -11.09 -2.65 2.01
C ILE A 18 -11.68 -1.23 2.08
N GLN A 19 -10.89 -0.20 1.78
CA GLN A 19 -11.37 1.18 1.82
C GLN A 19 -12.40 1.50 0.74
N CYS A 20 -12.25 0.94 -0.47
CA CYS A 20 -13.26 1.03 -1.53
C CYS A 20 -14.61 0.40 -1.17
N ARG A 21 -14.67 -0.43 -0.11
CA ARG A 21 -15.92 -0.99 0.45
C ARG A 21 -16.52 -0.14 1.57
N GLY A 22 -15.97 1.06 1.81
CA GLY A 22 -16.47 2.01 2.81
C GLY A 22 -15.80 1.94 4.19
N TRP A 23 -14.80 1.08 4.36
CA TRP A 23 -14.04 1.02 5.60
C TRP A 23 -13.11 2.23 5.73
N LYS A 24 -12.90 2.70 6.97
CA LYS A 24 -12.01 3.82 7.28
C LYS A 24 -10.84 3.34 8.14
N SER A 25 -9.63 3.74 7.77
CA SER A 25 -8.43 3.50 8.57
C SER A 25 -8.22 4.61 9.60
N VAL A 26 -7.49 4.31 10.67
CA VAL A 26 -7.06 5.27 11.68
C VAL A 26 -5.56 5.12 11.85
N TYR A 27 -4.84 6.24 11.79
CA TYR A 27 -3.43 6.31 12.13
C TYR A 27 -3.28 6.86 13.55
N PHE A 28 -2.58 6.12 14.41
CA PHE A 28 -2.34 6.51 15.79
C PHE A 28 -0.84 6.41 16.11
N ASN A 29 -0.27 7.50 16.62
CA ASN A 29 1.16 7.61 16.93
C ASN A 29 1.37 7.92 18.42
N PRO A 30 1.48 6.90 19.30
CA PRO A 30 1.71 7.12 20.73
C PRO A 30 3.16 7.54 21.02
N SER A 31 3.39 8.23 22.15
CA SER A 31 4.72 8.72 22.53
C SER A 31 5.76 7.61 22.67
N ARG A 32 5.35 6.42 23.15
CA ARG A 32 6.20 5.23 23.18
C ARG A 32 5.92 4.38 21.95
N LYS A 33 6.95 4.10 21.15
CA LYS A 33 6.83 3.23 19.97
C LYS A 33 6.31 1.83 20.39
N PRO A 34 5.13 1.40 19.90
CA PRO A 34 4.56 0.12 20.27
C PRO A 34 5.21 -1.04 19.50
N PHE A 35 5.77 -0.75 18.32
CA PHE A 35 6.46 -1.70 17.46
C PHE A 35 7.88 -1.21 17.17
N LEU A 36 8.85 -2.11 17.31
CA LEU A 36 10.25 -1.89 16.94
C LEU A 36 10.61 -2.89 15.84
N GLY A 37 10.89 -2.37 14.65
CA GLY A 37 11.31 -3.17 13.50
C GLY A 37 12.83 -3.19 13.32
N LEU A 38 13.30 -4.09 12.47
CA LEU A 38 14.67 -4.11 11.97
C LEU A 38 14.72 -3.43 10.60
N VAL A 39 15.86 -2.82 10.29
CA VAL A 39 16.14 -2.15 9.02
C VAL A 39 17.33 -2.84 8.35
N PRO A 40 17.40 -2.87 7.01
CA PRO A 40 18.58 -3.35 6.31
C PRO A 40 19.86 -2.67 6.81
N THR A 41 20.89 -3.48 7.10
CA THR A 41 22.18 -2.97 7.57
C THR A 41 23.15 -2.68 6.44
N SER A 42 22.88 -3.22 5.24
CA SER A 42 23.67 -2.99 4.03
C SER A 42 22.86 -2.27 2.95
N LEU A 43 23.56 -1.49 2.11
CA LEU A 43 22.96 -0.80 0.96
C LEU A 43 22.34 -1.80 -0.04
N SER A 44 23.00 -2.94 -0.27
CA SER A 44 22.50 -3.96 -1.19
C SER A 44 21.14 -4.52 -0.77
N GLU A 45 20.95 -4.79 0.52
CA GLU A 45 19.67 -5.28 1.05
C GLU A 45 18.59 -4.20 0.93
N ALA A 46 18.92 -2.95 1.23
CA ALA A 46 18.01 -1.82 1.08
C ALA A 46 17.57 -1.64 -0.39
N LEU A 47 18.50 -1.74 -1.34
CA LEU A 47 18.18 -1.63 -2.78
C LEU A 47 17.29 -2.76 -3.27
N VAL A 48 17.53 -4.00 -2.82
CA VAL A 48 16.66 -5.14 -3.15
C VAL A 48 15.24 -4.92 -2.59
N GLN A 49 15.13 -4.39 -1.37
CA GLN A 49 13.83 -4.08 -0.76
C GLN A 49 13.09 -2.99 -1.52
N HIS A 50 13.75 -1.88 -1.82
CA HIS A 50 13.17 -0.79 -2.60
C HIS A 50 12.76 -1.25 -4.00
N LYS A 51 13.60 -2.07 -4.66
CA LYS A 51 13.26 -2.66 -5.96
C LYS A 51 11.95 -3.44 -5.88
N ARG A 52 11.78 -4.31 -4.87
CA ARG A 52 10.55 -5.10 -4.70
C ARG A 52 9.31 -4.21 -4.54
N TRP A 53 9.41 -3.15 -3.74
CA TRP A 53 8.32 -2.19 -3.57
C TRP A 53 7.99 -1.49 -4.88
N SER A 54 8.98 -0.92 -5.56
CA SER A 54 8.76 -0.23 -6.84
C SER A 54 8.19 -1.15 -7.93
N GLU A 55 8.65 -2.40 -8.02
CA GLU A 55 8.07 -3.38 -8.95
C GLU A 55 6.60 -3.67 -8.64
N GLY A 56 6.25 -3.83 -7.36
CA GLY A 56 4.87 -4.05 -6.95
C GLY A 56 3.98 -2.83 -7.20
N ASP A 57 4.44 -1.63 -6.88
CA ASP A 57 3.68 -0.40 -7.10
C ASP A 57 3.41 -0.17 -8.59
N LEU A 58 4.41 -0.41 -9.45
CA LEU A 58 4.23 -0.36 -10.90
C LEU A 58 3.25 -1.43 -11.40
N GLN A 59 3.33 -2.65 -10.88
CA GLN A 59 2.34 -3.69 -11.19
C GLN A 59 0.92 -3.26 -10.81
N ILE A 60 0.72 -2.66 -9.64
CA ILE A 60 -0.59 -2.16 -9.20
C ILE A 60 -1.08 -1.08 -10.17
N LEU A 61 -0.22 -0.09 -10.46
CA LEU A 61 -0.55 1.06 -11.30
C LEU A 61 -1.00 0.65 -12.71
N PHE A 62 -0.34 -0.34 -13.32
CA PHE A 62 -0.67 -0.86 -14.65
C PHE A 62 -1.68 -2.02 -14.64
N SER A 63 -2.13 -2.46 -13.47
CA SER A 63 -3.15 -3.51 -13.36
C SER A 63 -4.58 -2.95 -13.32
N LYS A 64 -5.56 -3.86 -13.33
CA LYS A 64 -6.98 -3.55 -13.06
C LYS A 64 -7.21 -2.90 -11.69
N TYR A 65 -6.28 -3.06 -10.75
CA TYR A 65 -6.36 -2.51 -9.40
C TYR A 65 -5.76 -1.11 -9.27
N SER A 66 -5.41 -0.48 -10.38
CA SER A 66 -4.90 0.90 -10.40
C SER A 66 -5.80 1.84 -9.58
N PRO A 67 -5.26 2.56 -8.58
CA PRO A 67 -6.05 3.42 -7.70
C PRO A 67 -6.79 4.53 -8.46
N ALA A 68 -6.24 4.97 -9.61
CA ALA A 68 -6.86 5.96 -10.48
C ALA A 68 -8.23 5.53 -11.02
N TRP A 69 -8.38 4.25 -11.38
CA TRP A 69 -9.61 3.71 -11.98
C TRP A 69 -10.45 2.92 -10.98
N TYR A 70 -9.81 2.06 -10.19
CA TYR A 70 -10.48 1.12 -9.30
C TYR A 70 -11.18 1.82 -8.12
N ALA A 71 -10.57 2.90 -7.62
CA ALA A 71 -11.00 3.64 -6.45
C ALA A 71 -11.83 4.89 -6.79
N TYR A 72 -11.94 5.24 -8.07
CA TYR A 72 -12.68 6.41 -8.54
C TYR A 72 -14.12 6.40 -8.06
N GLY A 73 -14.54 7.45 -7.36
CA GLY A 73 -15.88 7.59 -6.80
C GLY A 73 -16.22 6.67 -5.62
N LYS A 74 -15.29 5.82 -5.18
CA LYS A 74 -15.48 4.91 -4.02
C LYS A 74 -14.80 5.42 -2.74
N ILE A 75 -13.73 6.19 -2.90
CA ILE A 75 -12.99 6.83 -1.80
C ILE A 75 -12.91 8.34 -2.02
N SER A 76 -12.53 9.09 -0.99
CA SER A 76 -12.33 10.54 -1.12
C SER A 76 -11.18 10.84 -2.09
N LEU A 77 -11.26 11.96 -2.81
CA LEU A 77 -10.22 12.36 -3.77
C LEU A 77 -8.84 12.49 -3.11
N GLY A 78 -8.77 13.00 -1.88
CA GLY A 78 -7.52 13.08 -1.12
C GLY A 78 -6.92 11.70 -0.84
N LEU A 79 -7.75 10.72 -0.48
CA LEU A 79 -7.30 9.35 -0.26
C LEU A 79 -6.88 8.69 -1.57
N GLN A 80 -7.62 8.94 -2.65
CA GLN A 80 -7.28 8.46 -4.00
C GLN A 80 -5.91 8.98 -4.46
N MET A 81 -5.65 10.28 -4.29
CA MET A 81 -4.33 10.85 -4.58
C MET A 81 -3.24 10.25 -3.69
N GLY A 82 -3.54 9.97 -2.42
CA GLY A 82 -2.61 9.32 -1.50
C GLY A 82 -2.20 7.91 -1.92
N TYR A 83 -3.06 7.16 -2.61
CA TYR A 83 -2.70 5.86 -3.19
C TYR A 83 -1.97 5.95 -4.54
N CYS A 84 -2.00 7.12 -5.19
CA CYS A 84 -1.32 7.36 -6.47
C CYS A 84 0.05 8.04 -6.32
N ALA A 85 0.42 8.43 -5.09
CA ALA A 85 1.66 9.14 -4.76
C ALA A 85 2.76 8.16 -4.33
#